data_AF-A0A354SI45-F1
#
_entry.id   AF-A0A354SI45-F1
#
_cell.length_a   1.000
_cell.length_b   1.000
_cell.length_c   1.000
_cell.angle_alpha   90.00
_cell.angle_beta   90.00
_cell.angle_gamma   90.00
#
_symmetry.space_group_name_H-M   'P 1'
#
loop_
_entity.id
_entity.type
_entity.pdbx_description
1 polymer ?
#
loop_
_entity_poly.entity_id
_entity_poly.type
_entity_poly.pdbx_seq_one_letter_code
_entity_poly.pdbx_strand_id
1 'polypeptide(L)' 'MIRSALLVTLGVTVTAFFSFWAIIFSFFANAENNVHKVANIWSRILLAICRTKVQVIGGENILRGKPQVFMCNH' A
#
# COMPACT_ATOMS: atom_id res chain seq x y z
N MET A 1 13.94 -3.27 21.78
CA MET A 1 14.45 -2.30 20.77
C MET A 1 14.90 -2.96 19.47
N ILE A 2 15.67 -4.05 19.49
CA ILE A 2 16.18 -4.75 18.28
C ILE A 2 15.07 -5.10 17.27
N ARG A 3 13.95 -5.68 17.74
CA ARG A 3 12.80 -5.99 16.87
C ARG A 3 12.29 -4.75 16.11
N SER A 4 12.12 -3.64 16.81
CA SER A 4 11.63 -2.39 16.21
C SER A 4 12.63 -1.84 15.20
N ALA A 5 13.92 -1.87 15.51
CA ALA A 5 14.97 -1.45 14.57
C ALA A 5 14.94 -2.30 13.29
N LEU A 6 14.85 -3.64 13.42
CA LEU A 6 14.74 -4.55 12.29
C LEU A 6 13.48 -4.28 11.45
N LEU A 7 12.33 -4.08 12.10
CA LEU A 7 11.08 -3.76 11.40
C LEU A 7 11.15 -2.43 10.66
N VAL A 8 11.77 -1.41 11.26
CA VAL A 8 11.98 -0.11 10.62
C VAL A 8 12.91 -0.24 9.43
N THR A 9 14.08 -0.86 9.59
CA THR A 9 15.04 -1.06 8.49
C THR A 9 14.37 -1.81 7.34
N LEU A 10 13.72 -2.94 7.61
CA LEU A 10 13.03 -3.72 6.59
C LEU A 10 11.88 -2.94 5.95
N GLY A 11 11.08 -2.23 6.75
CA GLY A 11 9.97 -1.40 6.27
C GLY A 11 10.44 -0.28 5.34
N VAL A 12 11.54 0.39 5.67
CA VAL A 12 12.16 1.41 4.82
C VAL A 12 12.67 0.80 3.52
N THR A 13 13.39 -0.33 3.57
CA THR A 13 13.88 -1.01 2.37
C THR A 13 12.75 -1.45 1.44
N VAL A 14 11.71 -2.08 2.00
CA VAL A 14 10.52 -2.50 1.24
C VAL A 14 9.82 -1.28 0.62
N THR A 15 9.67 -0.20 1.38
CA THR A 15 9.06 1.04 0.88
C THR A 15 9.87 1.62 -0.27
N ALA A 16 11.20 1.75 -0.13
CA ALA A 16 12.06 2.25 -1.19
C ALA A 16 11.96 1.41 -2.48
N PHE A 17 11.94 0.07 -2.34
CA PHE A 17 11.76 -0.84 -3.47
C PHE A 17 10.43 -0.61 -4.20
N PHE A 18 9.32 -0.57 -3.47
CA PHE A 18 8.00 -0.36 -4.07
C PHE A 18 7.81 1.07 -4.61
N SER A 19 8.40 2.08 -3.98
CA SER A 19 8.42 3.46 -4.50
C SER A 19 9.17 3.56 -5.82
N PHE A 20 10.32 2.88 -5.96
CA PHE A 20 11.04 2.81 -7.23
C PHE A 20 10.15 2.20 -8.33
N TRP A 21 9.49 1.07 -8.06
CA TRP A 21 8.60 0.45 -9.03
C TRP A 21 7.36 1.31 -9.34
N ALA A 22 6.82 2.03 -8.36
CA ALA A 22 5.71 2.96 -8.59
C ALA A 22 6.11 4.06 -9.60
N ILE A 23 7.33 4.58 -9.48
CA ILE A 23 7.89 5.55 -10.45
C ILE A 23 7.98 4.89 -11.83
N ILE A 24 8.61 3.72 -11.94
CA ILE A 24 8.72 3.00 -13.21
C ILE A 24 7.35 2.76 -13.86
N PHE A 25 6.38 2.27 -13.09
CA PHE A 25 5.04 1.95 -13.59
C PHE A 25 4.19 3.18 -13.93
N SER A 26 4.55 4.37 -13.42
CA SER A 26 3.90 5.63 -13.78
C SER A 26 4.15 6.06 -15.22
N PHE A 27 5.18 5.53 -15.88
CA PHE A 27 5.50 5.84 -17.29
C PHE A 27 4.75 4.97 -18.32
N PHE A 28 4.00 3.96 -17.86
CA PHE A 28 3.27 3.04 -18.75
C PHE A 28 1.80 3.44 -18.92
N ALA A 29 1.16 2.92 -19.98
CA ALA A 29 -0.29 3.04 -20.14
C ALA A 29 -1.03 2.50 -18.90
N ASN A 30 -2.12 3.17 -18.52
CA ASN A 30 -2.84 2.92 -17.26
C ASN A 30 -2.02 3.17 -15.99
N ALA A 31 -1.09 4.15 -16.04
CA ALA A 31 -0.21 4.57 -14.96
C ALA A 31 -0.91 4.63 -13.58
N GLU A 32 -2.03 5.34 -13.48
CA GLU A 32 -2.79 5.48 -12.22
C GLU A 32 -3.14 4.12 -11.60
N ASN A 33 -3.76 3.23 -12.38
CA ASN A 33 -4.15 1.90 -11.91
C ASN A 33 -2.93 1.04 -11.55
N ASN A 34 -1.83 1.16 -12.30
CA ASN A 34 -0.61 0.39 -12.02
C ASN A 34 0.03 0.84 -10.70
N VAL A 35 0.14 2.14 -10.46
CA VAL A 35 0.66 2.69 -9.20
C VAL A 35 -0.20 2.24 -8.00
N HIS A 36 -1.53 2.25 -8.15
CA HIS A 36 -2.42 1.75 -7.09
C HIS A 36 -2.25 0.24 -6.82
N LYS A 37 -2.01 -0.58 -7.85
CA LYS A 37 -1.68 -2.01 -7.66
C LYS A 37 -0.38 -2.20 -6.90
N VAL A 38 0.66 -1.43 -7.23
CA VAL A 38 1.94 -1.43 -6.51
C VAL A 38 1.73 -1.08 -5.04
N ALA A 39 0.98 0.00 -4.76
CA ALA A 39 0.67 0.42 -3.41
C ALA A 39 -0.13 -0.64 -2.61
N ASN A 40 -1.08 -1.33 -3.25
CA ASN A 40 -1.82 -2.43 -2.62
C ASN A 40 -0.93 -3.63 -2.27
N ILE A 41 0.05 -3.96 -3.11
CA ILE A 41 1.00 -5.05 -2.81
C ILE A 41 1.91 -4.62 -1.65
N TRP A 42 2.47 -3.41 -1.72
CA TRP A 42 3.31 -2.83 -0.68
C TRP A 42 2.63 -2.84 0.70
N SER A 43 1.39 -2.35 0.80
CA SER A 43 0.68 -2.24 2.08
C SER A 43 0.43 -3.62 2.71
N ARG A 44 0.04 -4.61 1.89
CA ARG A 44 -0.15 -6.00 2.35
C ARG A 44 1.14 -6.62 2.88
N ILE A 45 2.27 -6.36 2.23
CA ILE A 45 3.58 -6.86 2.67
C ILE A 45 3.99 -6.21 4.00
N LEU A 46 3.82 -4.89 4.15
CA LEU A 46 4.12 -4.21 5.41
C LEU A 46 3.27 -4.73 6.58
N LEU A 47 1.96 -4.91 6.36
CA LEU A 47 1.08 -5.50 7.37
C LEU A 47 1.53 -6.91 7.76
N ALA A 48 1.93 -7.73 6.78
CA ALA A 48 2.43 -9.09 7.03
C ALA A 48 3.74 -9.09 7.85
N ILE A 49 4.71 -8.24 7.50
CA ILE A 49 5.97 -8.09 8.22
C ILE A 49 5.72 -7.67 9.68
N CYS A 50 4.77 -6.77 9.91
CA CYS A 50 4.38 -6.32 11.23
C CYS A 50 3.53 -7.34 12.01
N ARG A 51 3.09 -8.43 11.36
CA ARG A 51 2.09 -9.39 11.87
C ARG A 51 0.76 -8.73 12.27
N THR A 52 0.38 -7.67 11.56
CA THR A 52 -0.87 -6.94 11.78
C THR A 52 -1.98 -7.55 10.92
N LYS A 53 -3.03 -8.05 11.57
CA LYS A 53 -4.24 -8.53 10.88
C LYS A 53 -5.22 -7.37 10.73
N VAL A 54 -5.72 -7.18 9.52
CA VAL A 54 -6.72 -6.15 9.20
C VAL A 54 -8.02 -6.84 8.80
N GLN A 55 -9.12 -6.37 9.38
CA GLN A 55 -10.48 -6.75 8.97
C GLN A 55 -11.13 -5.53 8.31
N VAL A 56 -11.70 -5.74 7.12
CA VAL A 56 -12.46 -4.71 6.40
C VAL A 56 -13.93 -5.06 6.53
N ILE A 57 -14.73 -4.11 7.04
CA ILE A 57 -16.19 -4.23 7.19
C ILE A 57 -16.81 -3.14 6.32
N GLY A 58 -17.87 -3.46 5.58
CA GLY A 58 -18.57 -2.49 4.73
C GLY A 58 -17.91 -2.23 3.38
N GLY A 59 -17.11 -3.16 2.85
CA GLY A 59 -16.42 -3.00 1.57
C GLY A 59 -17.36 -2.88 0.37
N GLU A 60 -18.59 -3.37 0.50
CA GLU A 60 -19.69 -3.21 -0.45
C GLU A 60 -20.15 -1.77 -0.65
N ASN A 61 -19.85 -0.86 0.29
CA ASN A 61 -20.21 0.55 0.20
C ASN A 61 -19.28 1.35 -0.75
N ILE A 62 -18.19 0.74 -1.23
CA ILE A 62 -17.26 1.39 -2.15
C ILE A 62 -17.88 1.45 -3.55
N LEU A 63 -18.11 2.67 -4.05
CA LEU A 63 -18.67 2.88 -5.39
C LEU A 63 -17.69 2.41 -6.46
N ARG A 64 -18.15 1.58 -7.40
CA ARG A 64 -17.34 1.11 -8.53
C ARG A 64 -17.54 1.99 -9.77
N GLY A 65 -16.47 2.24 -10.52
CA GLY A 65 -16.53 2.98 -11.78
C GLY A 65 -16.79 4.49 -11.63
N LYS A 66 -16.70 5.03 -10.41
CA LYS A 66 -16.88 6.46 -10.11
C LYS A 66 -15.78 6.94 -9.18
N PRO A 67 -15.21 8.14 -9.39
CA PRO A 67 -14.33 8.78 -8.43
C PRO A 67 -15.05 8.99 -7.09
N GLN A 68 -14.34 8.81 -5.97
CA GLN A 68 -14.86 9.07 -4.63
C GLN A 68 -13.73 9.53 -3.71
N VAL A 69 -14.06 10.34 -2.71
CA VAL A 69 -13.13 10.78 -1.67
C VAL A 69 -13.31 9.88 -0.45
N PHE A 70 -12.25 9.16 -0.07
CA PHE A 70 -12.23 8.41 1.19
C PHE A 70 -11.86 9.36 2.33
N MET A 71 -12.71 9.44 3.35
CA MET A 71 -12.47 10.21 4.57
C MET A 71 -12.21 9.23 5.72
N CYS A 72 -11.01 9.24 6.29
CA CYS A 72 -10.67 8.45 7.47
C CYS A 72 -10.42 9.37 8.69
N ASN A 73 -10.50 8.81 9.89
CA ASN A 73 -9.91 9.45 11.06
C ASN A 73 -8.39 9.50 10.91
N HIS A 74 -7.75 10.44 11.63
CA HIS A 74 -6.29 10.58 11.67
C HIS A 74 -5.69 9.83 12.86
#